data_AF-A0A3D2EPK3-F1
#
_entry.id   AF-A0A3D2EPK3-F1
#
_cell.length_a   1.000
_cell.length_b   1.000
_cell.length_c   1.000
_cell.angle_alpha   90.00
_cell.angle_beta   90.00
_cell.angle_gamma   90.00
#
_symmetry.space_group_name_H-M   'P 1'
#
loop_
_entity.id
_entity.type
_entity.pdbx_description
1 polymer ?
#
loop_
_entity_poly.entity_id
_entity_poly.type
_entity_poly.pdbx_seq_one_letter_code
_entity_poly.pdbx_strand_id
1 'polypeptide(L)'
;MQGFDSKFKDFPDYIIGITREIWENRGIATLHHYYSDDIVVRSPGSVVVGNVDVIGATMATLAEFPDRRLLGEDVIWSGSPEEGMLSSHRIFSTATHAHDGVYGEATGKQLRYRIIAD
;
A
#
# COMPACT_ATOMS: atom_id res chain seq x y z
N MET A 1 -6.97 18.32 -7.20
CA MET A 1 -6.88 18.74 -5.78
C MET A 1 -5.72 19.72 -5.63
N GLN A 2 -5.80 20.76 -4.78
CA GLN A 2 -4.71 21.74 -4.63
C GLN A 2 -3.48 21.09 -4.01
N GLY A 3 -2.30 21.25 -4.61
CA GLY A 3 -1.04 20.67 -4.11
C GLY A 3 -0.80 19.20 -4.46
N PHE A 4 -1.73 18.54 -5.15
CA PHE A 4 -1.56 17.18 -5.66
C PHE A 4 -1.23 17.18 -7.16
N ASP A 5 -0.62 16.09 -7.63
CA ASP A 5 -0.45 15.85 -9.07
C ASP A 5 -1.82 15.92 -9.78
N SER A 6 -1.85 16.63 -10.91
CA SER A 6 -3.02 16.81 -11.77
C SER A 6 -3.64 15.50 -12.28
N LYS A 7 -2.90 14.39 -12.22
CA LYS A 7 -3.43 13.07 -12.58
C LYS A 7 -4.53 12.57 -11.64
N PHE A 8 -4.59 13.07 -10.40
CA PHE A 8 -5.59 12.66 -9.43
C PHE A 8 -6.84 13.55 -9.47
N LYS A 9 -7.98 12.92 -9.73
CA LYS A 9 -9.28 13.61 -9.84
C LYS A 9 -9.80 14.09 -8.49
N ASP A 10 -9.80 13.20 -7.51
CA ASP A 10 -10.32 13.41 -6.16
C ASP A 10 -9.52 12.58 -5.13
N PHE A 11 -9.87 12.70 -3.85
CA PHE A 11 -9.11 12.06 -2.77
C PHE A 11 -9.18 10.52 -2.80
N PRO A 12 -10.34 9.89 -3.03
CA PRO A 12 -10.40 8.44 -3.28
C PRO A 12 -9.54 7.97 -4.46
N ASP A 13 -9.56 8.71 -5.57
CA ASP A 13 -8.72 8.42 -6.74
C ASP A 13 -7.22 8.52 -6.41
N TYR A 14 -6.83 9.47 -5.55
CA TYR A 14 -5.47 9.53 -5.01
C TYR A 14 -5.10 8.29 -4.19
N ILE A 15 -5.92 7.88 -3.23
CA ILE A 15 -5.63 6.72 -2.37
C ILE A 15 -5.48 5.43 -3.19
N ILE A 16 -6.41 5.18 -4.11
CA ILE A 16 -6.34 4.00 -5.00
C ILE A 16 -5.14 4.13 -5.95
N GLY A 17 -4.90 5.32 -6.48
CA GLY A 17 -3.83 5.60 -7.44
C GLY A 17 -2.44 5.35 -6.84
N ILE A 18 -2.12 5.93 -5.68
CA ILE A 18 -0.81 5.73 -5.04
C ILE A 18 -0.61 4.26 -4.62
N THR A 19 -1.68 3.59 -4.18
CA THR A 19 -1.63 2.16 -3.82
C THR A 19 -1.24 1.32 -5.03
N ARG A 20 -1.87 1.59 -6.18
CA ARG A 20 -1.52 0.92 -7.44
C ARG A 20 -0.10 1.25 -7.89
N GLU A 21 0.33 2.50 -7.76
CA GLU A 21 1.68 2.92 -8.16
C GLU A 21 2.77 2.25 -7.34
N ILE A 22 2.64 2.23 -6.01
CA ILE A 22 3.58 1.58 -5.11
C ILE A 22 3.59 0.07 -5.37
N TRP A 23 2.42 -0.55 -5.27
CA TRP A 23 2.32 -1.99 -5.22
C TRP A 23 2.32 -2.59 -6.61
N GLU A 24 1.30 -2.35 -7.43
CA GLU A 24 1.11 -3.04 -8.71
C GLU A 24 2.12 -2.61 -9.79
N ASN A 25 2.47 -1.32 -9.84
CA ASN A 25 3.43 -0.80 -10.81
C ASN A 25 4.89 -0.90 -10.31
N ARG A 26 5.11 -1.46 -9.11
CA ARG A 26 6.43 -1.61 -8.47
C ARG A 26 7.17 -0.27 -8.33
N GLY A 27 6.44 0.82 -8.17
CA GLY A 27 6.96 2.17 -7.98
C GLY A 27 7.47 2.41 -6.57
N ILE A 28 8.33 1.53 -6.04
CA ILE A 28 8.81 1.58 -4.65
C ILE A 28 9.44 2.93 -4.33
N ALA A 29 10.18 3.54 -5.27
CA ALA A 29 10.78 4.86 -5.11
C ALA A 29 9.76 5.98 -4.86
N THR A 30 8.49 5.80 -5.22
CA THR A 30 7.43 6.78 -4.95
C THR A 30 7.13 6.92 -3.46
N LEU A 31 7.54 5.95 -2.62
CA LEU A 31 7.43 6.06 -1.16
C LEU A 31 8.22 7.25 -0.60
N HIS A 32 9.32 7.68 -1.25
CA HIS A 32 10.03 8.91 -0.87
C HIS A 32 9.22 10.19 -1.10
N HIS A 33 8.16 10.12 -1.92
CA HIS A 33 7.28 11.25 -2.17
C HIS A 33 5.99 11.17 -1.33
N TYR A 34 5.44 9.96 -1.18
CA TYR A 34 4.16 9.77 -0.51
C TYR A 34 4.24 9.69 1.01
N TYR A 35 5.34 9.17 1.56
CA TYR A 35 5.49 8.95 3.00
C TYR A 35 6.52 9.89 3.61
N SER A 36 6.26 10.33 4.84
CA SER A 36 7.25 11.08 5.62
C SER A 36 8.43 10.20 5.99
N ASP A 37 9.60 10.82 6.21
CA ASP A 37 10.82 10.10 6.58
C ASP A 37 10.67 9.30 7.88
N ASP A 38 9.80 9.76 8.79
CA ASP A 38 9.53 9.23 10.13
C ASP A 38 8.20 8.45 10.24
N ILE A 39 7.59 8.07 9.10
CA ILE A 39 6.29 7.39 9.08
C ILE A 39 6.24 6.17 10.01
N VAL A 40 5.10 5.98 10.68
CA VAL A 40 4.84 4.81 11.53
C VAL A 40 3.76 3.93 10.91
N VAL A 41 4.18 2.77 10.39
CA VAL A 41 3.28 1.76 9.81
C VAL A 41 3.01 0.67 10.84
N ARG A 42 1.73 0.45 11.15
CA ARG A 42 1.29 -0.55 12.15
C ARG A 42 0.59 -1.69 11.44
N SER A 43 1.00 -2.91 11.74
CA SER A 43 0.39 -4.14 11.25
C SER A 43 0.16 -5.13 12.40
N PRO A 44 -0.67 -6.17 12.23
CA PRO A 44 -0.84 -7.20 13.26
C PRO A 44 0.46 -7.93 13.63
N GLY A 45 1.43 -8.01 12.71
CA GLY A 45 2.69 -8.71 12.94
C GLY A 45 3.81 -7.85 13.53
N SER A 46 3.77 -6.52 13.34
CA SER A 46 4.83 -5.61 13.81
C SER A 46 4.44 -4.14 13.63
N VAL A 47 5.25 -3.25 14.23
CA VAL A 47 5.27 -1.82 13.96
C VAL A 47 6.60 -1.48 13.30
N VAL A 48 6.55 -0.79 12.15
CA VAL A 48 7.71 -0.31 11.40
C VAL A 48 7.76 1.21 11.51
N VAL A 49 8.93 1.76 11.82
CA VAL A 49 9.15 3.21 11.98
C VAL A 49 10.24 3.65 11.01
N GLY A 50 9.93 4.67 10.21
CA GLY A 50 10.85 5.26 9.24
C GLY A 50 10.67 4.71 7.83
N ASN A 51 10.77 5.60 6.84
CA ASN A 51 10.45 5.27 5.45
C ASN A 51 11.42 4.23 4.84
N VAL A 52 12.68 4.23 5.27
CA VAL A 52 13.68 3.25 4.81
C VAL A 52 13.25 1.81 5.12
N ASP A 53 12.76 1.57 6.34
CA ASP A 53 12.32 0.25 6.76
C ASP A 53 10.99 -0.14 6.10
N VAL A 54 10.10 0.84 5.86
CA VAL A 54 8.86 0.63 5.10
C VAL A 54 9.17 0.23 3.65
N ILE A 55 10.12 0.88 3.00
CA ILE A 55 10.62 0.50 1.67
C ILE A 55 11.12 -0.94 1.67
N GLY A 56 11.93 -1.32 2.67
CA GLY A 56 12.42 -2.69 2.82
C GLY A 56 11.29 -3.71 2.98
N ALA A 57 10.29 -3.42 3.80
CA ALA A 57 9.13 -4.28 4.01
C ALA A 57 8.26 -4.41 2.75
N THR A 58 8.04 -3.32 2.02
CA THR A 58 7.32 -3.33 0.74
C THR A 58 8.07 -4.16 -0.29
N MET A 59 9.39 -4.00 -0.40
CA MET A 59 10.24 -4.80 -1.30
C MET A 59 10.16 -6.29 -0.96
N ALA A 60 10.28 -6.67 0.31
CA ALA A 60 10.19 -8.06 0.74
C ALA A 60 8.83 -8.68 0.37
N THR A 61 7.74 -7.95 0.60
CA THR A 61 6.39 -8.40 0.24
C THR A 61 6.21 -8.56 -1.28
N LEU A 62 6.74 -7.63 -2.08
CA LEU A 62 6.67 -7.71 -3.54
C LEU A 62 7.57 -8.82 -4.11
N ALA A 63 8.67 -9.13 -3.43
CA ALA A 63 9.53 -10.26 -3.77
C ALA A 63 8.82 -11.58 -3.49
N GLU A 64 8.15 -11.74 -2.34
CA GLU A 64 7.42 -12.96 -1.97
C GLU A 64 6.17 -13.18 -2.84
N PHE A 65 5.47 -12.10 -3.21
CA PHE A 65 4.23 -12.10 -3.99
C PHE A 65 4.35 -11.27 -5.28
N PRO A 66 5.13 -11.74 -6.29
CA PRO A 66 5.47 -10.97 -7.47
C PRO A 66 4.32 -10.73 -8.46
N ASP A 67 3.16 -11.36 -8.26
CA ASP A 67 1.93 -11.14 -9.06
C ASP A 67 0.82 -10.44 -8.25
N ARG A 68 1.13 -9.95 -7.05
CA ARG A 68 0.17 -9.34 -6.14
C ARG A 68 -0.55 -8.16 -6.78
N ARG A 69 -1.89 -8.15 -6.62
CA ARG A 69 -2.80 -7.05 -6.96
C ARG A 69 -3.54 -6.56 -5.73
N LEU A 70 -3.90 -5.27 -5.75
CA LEU A 70 -4.61 -4.58 -4.67
C LEU A 70 -5.84 -3.88 -5.26
N LEU A 71 -6.92 -4.64 -5.45
CA LEU A 71 -8.14 -4.13 -6.06
C LEU A 71 -8.94 -3.32 -5.02
N GLY A 72 -8.99 -1.99 -5.18
CA GLY A 72 -9.76 -1.12 -4.31
C GLY A 72 -11.26 -1.46 -4.37
N GLU A 73 -11.85 -1.78 -3.22
CA GLU A 73 -13.30 -2.03 -3.07
C GLU A 73 -14.03 -0.76 -2.61
N ASP A 74 -13.45 0.02 -1.69
CA ASP A 74 -14.08 1.21 -1.11
C ASP A 74 -13.04 2.13 -0.47
N VAL A 75 -13.33 3.44 -0.42
CA VAL A 75 -12.53 4.44 0.31
C VAL A 75 -13.48 5.32 1.10
N ILE A 76 -13.31 5.34 2.41
CA ILE A 76 -13.92 6.33 3.30
C ILE A 76 -12.86 7.33 3.73
N TRP A 77 -13.28 8.57 3.98
CA TRP A 77 -12.37 9.62 4.40
C TRP A 77 -13.05 10.64 5.31
N SER A 78 -12.23 11.36 6.06
CA SER A 78 -12.65 12.47 6.90
C SER A 78 -11.62 13.60 6.86
N GLY A 79 -12.01 14.76 7.39
CA GLY A 79 -11.18 15.96 7.37
C GLY A 79 -11.39 16.84 6.13
N SER A 80 -10.51 17.81 5.98
CA SER A 80 -10.55 18.83 4.93
C SER A 80 -9.16 19.07 4.36
N PRO A 81 -9.01 19.61 3.14
CA PRO A 81 -7.69 19.97 2.60
C PRO A 81 -6.91 20.92 3.52
N GLU A 82 -7.58 21.81 4.25
CA GLU A 82 -6.98 22.80 5.13
C GLU A 82 -6.50 22.20 6.47
N GLU A 83 -7.25 21.24 7.02
CA GLU A 83 -6.94 20.60 8.32
C GLU A 83 -6.13 19.31 8.17
N GLY A 84 -6.08 18.75 6.97
CA GLY A 84 -5.57 17.42 6.68
C GLY A 84 -6.70 16.41 6.48
N MET A 85 -6.41 15.40 5.67
CA MET A 85 -7.37 14.35 5.31
C MET A 85 -6.87 13.01 5.81
N LEU A 86 -7.79 12.20 6.35
CA LEU A 86 -7.53 10.82 6.75
C LEU A 86 -8.37 9.90 5.87
N SER A 87 -7.80 8.76 5.47
CA SER A 87 -8.49 7.73 4.71
C SER A 87 -8.56 6.42 5.49
N SER A 88 -9.53 5.60 5.13
CA SER A 88 -9.47 4.16 5.31
C SER A 88 -10.00 3.53 4.03
N HIS A 89 -9.29 2.54 3.49
CA HIS A 89 -9.67 1.89 2.25
C HIS A 89 -9.67 0.38 2.38
N ARG A 90 -10.72 -0.23 1.82
CA ARG A 90 -10.85 -1.68 1.75
C ARG A 90 -10.33 -2.17 0.42
N ILE A 91 -9.49 -3.20 0.48
CA ILE A 91 -8.83 -3.79 -0.68
C ILE A 91 -9.18 -5.27 -0.75
N PHE A 92 -9.49 -5.77 -1.94
CA PHE A 92 -9.44 -7.20 -2.25
C PHE A 92 -8.11 -7.54 -2.93
N SER A 93 -7.26 -8.31 -2.25
CA SER A 93 -5.95 -8.69 -2.75
C SER A 93 -5.96 -10.10 -3.34
N THR A 94 -5.27 -10.24 -4.48
CA THR A 94 -4.97 -11.52 -5.12
C THR A 94 -3.46 -11.66 -5.27
N ALA A 95 -2.91 -12.84 -4.98
CA ALA A 95 -1.48 -13.12 -5.12
C ALA A 95 -1.24 -14.63 -5.25
N THR A 96 -0.05 -15.00 -5.70
CA THR A 96 0.50 -16.36 -5.61
C THR A 96 1.65 -16.36 -4.62
N HIS A 97 1.65 -17.29 -3.67
CA HIS A 97 2.81 -17.52 -2.78
C HIS A 97 3.93 -18.19 -3.59
N ALA A 98 4.65 -17.37 -4.36
CA ALA A 98 5.52 -17.83 -5.44
C ALA A 98 6.96 -18.04 -4.98
N HIS A 99 7.41 -17.27 -4.00
CA HIS A 99 8.76 -17.35 -3.45
C HIS A 99 8.71 -17.48 -1.93
N ASP A 100 9.83 -17.88 -1.34
CA ASP A 100 9.98 -17.95 0.12
C ASP A 100 9.95 -16.55 0.73
N GLY A 101 9.48 -16.45 1.97
CA GLY A 101 9.51 -15.21 2.70
C GLY A 101 8.98 -15.35 4.12
N VAL A 102 8.27 -14.33 4.60
CA VAL A 102 7.82 -14.30 6.00
C VAL A 102 6.75 -15.36 6.30
N TYR A 103 6.11 -15.91 5.27
CA TYR A 103 5.12 -16.98 5.39
C TYR A 103 5.69 -18.38 5.15
N GLY A 104 7.02 -18.52 5.05
CA GLY A 104 7.73 -19.80 4.91
C GLY A 104 8.11 -20.13 3.47
N GLU A 105 8.27 -21.42 3.16
CA GLU A 105 8.61 -21.89 1.82
C GLU A 105 7.46 -21.68 0.83
N ALA A 106 7.80 -21.34 -0.42
CA ALA A 106 6.85 -21.10 -1.51
C ALA A 106 5.89 -22.27 -1.68
N THR A 107 4.59 -22.02 -1.46
CA THR A 107 3.57 -23.08 -1.54
C THR A 107 2.90 -23.18 -2.92
N GLY A 108 3.12 -22.18 -3.80
CA GLY A 108 2.45 -22.08 -5.10
C GLY A 108 0.94 -21.83 -5.03
N LYS A 109 0.37 -21.63 -3.83
CA LYS A 109 -1.06 -21.42 -3.64
C LYS A 109 -1.47 -20.03 -4.11
N GLN A 110 -2.64 -19.96 -4.76
CA GLN A 110 -3.33 -18.71 -5.00
C GLN A 110 -4.05 -18.23 -3.74
N LEU A 111 -3.82 -16.97 -3.40
CA LEU A 111 -4.36 -16.29 -2.24
C LEU A 111 -5.41 -15.26 -2.67
N ARG A 112 -6.48 -15.17 -1.88
CA ARG A 112 -7.53 -14.16 -2.01
C ARG A 112 -7.93 -13.71 -0.62
N TYR A 113 -7.74 -12.44 -0.30
CA TYR A 113 -7.99 -11.93 1.05
C TYR A 113 -8.34 -10.44 1.01
N ARG A 114 -8.90 -9.94 2.12
CA ARG A 114 -9.24 -8.52 2.28
C ARG A 114 -8.28 -7.84 3.22
N ILE A 115 -8.00 -6.58 2.92
CA ILE A 115 -7.15 -5.69 3.71
C ILE A 115 -7.95 -4.43 3.97
N ILE A 116 -7.77 -3.87 5.17
CA ILE A 116 -8.12 -2.48 5.49
C ILE A 116 -6.80 -1.78 5.72
N ALA A 117 -6.60 -0.65 5.05
CA ALA A 117 -5.42 0.19 5.18
C ALA A 117 -5.85 1.64 5.39
N ASP A 118 -5.15 2.32 6.30
CA ASP A 118 -5.45 3.67 6.76
C ASP A 118 -4.30 4.62 6.39
#